data_AF-A0A9Q3GUA9-F1
#
_entry.id   AF-A0A9Q3GUA9-F1
#
_cell.length_a   1.000
_cell.length_b   1.000
_cell.length_c   1.000
_cell.angle_alpha   90.00
_cell.angle_beta   90.00
_cell.angle_gamma   90.00
#
_symmetry.space_group_name_H-M   'P 1'
#
loop_
_entity.id
_entity.type
_entity.pdbx_description
1 polymer ?
#
loop_
_entity_poly.entity_id
_entity_poly.type
_entity_poly.pdbx_seq_one_letter_code
_entity_poly.pdbx_strand_id
1 'polypeptide(L)'
;MKQKLIYFLLKYKSAFETDKEPLVTSIGHEVEFSLNVEKPYPPLSRRPAYPEGLRDREALEVHIKELMDLGVLRKLGHNEQEEVNTPVITAWNNGKLRMVGDLRALNTYKIPDRY
;
A
#
# COMPACT_ATOMS: atom_id res chain seq x y z
N MET A 1 5.92 26.17 29.82
CA MET A 1 5.20 25.10 29.08
C MET A 1 5.80 24.84 27.70
N LYS A 2 5.92 25.86 26.80
CA LYS A 2 6.52 25.73 25.46
C LYS A 2 7.93 25.11 25.43
N GLN A 3 8.83 25.50 26.34
CA GLN A 3 10.20 24.97 26.38
C GLN A 3 10.25 23.46 26.66
N LYS A 4 9.38 22.95 27.53
CA LYS A 4 9.28 21.51 27.80
C LYS A 4 8.79 20.75 26.56
N LEU A 5 7.79 21.29 25.85
CA LEU A 5 7.28 20.68 24.62
C LEU A 5 8.36 20.60 23.54
N ILE A 6 9.09 21.70 23.29
CA ILE A 6 10.18 21.72 22.30
C ILE A 6 11.26 20.71 22.67
N TYR A 7 11.64 20.64 23.95
CA TYR A 7 12.59 19.63 24.43
C TYR A 7 12.10 18.20 24.13
N PHE A 8 10.84 17.88 24.41
CA PHE A 8 10.27 16.57 24.11
C PHE A 8 10.25 16.25 22.61
N LEU A 9 9.80 17.18 21.78
CA LEU A 9 9.74 17.00 20.32
C LEU A 9 11.14 16.77 19.72
N LEU A 10 12.15 17.48 20.21
CA LEU A 10 13.54 17.28 19.76
C LEU A 10 14.14 15.99 20.30
N LYS A 11 13.93 15.68 21.59
CA LYS A 11 14.46 14.48 22.24
C LYS A 11 13.93 13.20 21.60
N TYR A 12 12.65 13.18 21.26
CA TYR A 12 11.98 12.02 20.66
C TYR A 12 11.69 12.22 19.17
N LYS A 13 12.49 13.04 18.47
CA LYS A 13 12.26 13.39 17.06
C LYS A 13 12.03 12.15 16.18
N SER A 14 12.78 11.08 16.41
CA SER A 14 12.67 9.81 15.66
C SER A 14 11.40 9.00 15.94
N ALA A 15 10.63 9.35 16.98
CA ALA A 15 9.33 8.73 17.24
C ALA A 15 8.19 9.41 16.46
N PHE A 16 8.47 10.50 15.75
CA PHE A 16 7.50 11.21 14.93
C PHE A 16 7.71 10.88 13.46
N GLU A 17 6.62 10.61 12.76
CA GLU A 17 6.62 10.40 11.31
C GLU A 17 7.01 11.70 10.58
N THR A 18 7.84 11.58 9.56
CA THR A 18 8.20 12.68 8.68
C THR A 18 8.04 12.26 7.23
N ASP A 19 7.89 13.23 6.33
CA ASP A 19 7.80 13.05 4.89
C ASP A 19 9.15 12.69 4.22
N LYS A 20 10.22 12.51 5.02
CA LYS A 20 11.60 12.36 4.52
C LYS A 20 12.22 11.00 4.84
N GLU A 21 11.61 10.24 5.74
CA GLU A 21 12.13 8.96 6.20
C GLU A 21 11.20 7.85 5.70
N PRO A 22 11.73 6.80 5.04
CA PRO A 22 10.89 5.70 4.58
C PRO A 22 10.25 4.99 5.77
N LEU A 23 8.99 4.57 5.61
CA LEU A 23 8.24 3.85 6.65
C LEU A 23 8.82 2.44 6.90
N VAL A 24 9.66 1.96 5.99
CA VAL A 24 10.28 0.64 6.01
C VAL A 24 11.58 0.67 6.81
N THR A 25 11.48 0.68 8.14
CA THR A 25 12.66 0.55 9.03
C THR A 25 12.54 -0.52 10.11
N SER A 26 11.39 -1.21 10.23
CA SER A 26 11.21 -2.26 11.24
C SER A 26 11.41 -3.66 10.64
N ILE A 27 12.64 -4.15 10.72
CA ILE A 27 12.99 -5.55 10.45
C ILE A 27 12.10 -6.46 11.32
N GLY A 28 11.45 -7.47 10.71
CA GLY A 28 10.70 -8.51 11.43
C GLY A 28 9.17 -8.50 11.30
N HIS A 29 8.58 -7.62 10.49
CA HIS A 29 7.13 -7.60 10.22
C HIS A 29 6.75 -8.19 8.85
N GLU A 30 7.53 -9.16 8.36
CA GLU A 30 7.13 -9.91 7.18
C GLU A 30 5.88 -10.73 7.53
N VAL A 31 4.80 -10.52 6.78
CA VAL A 31 3.55 -11.26 6.97
C VAL A 31 3.41 -12.26 5.85
N GLU A 32 3.38 -13.53 6.22
CA GLU A 32 3.03 -14.60 5.30
C GLU A 32 1.51 -14.83 5.32
N PHE A 33 0.89 -14.87 4.15
CA PHE A 33 -0.54 -15.16 4.01
C PHE A 33 -0.72 -16.50 3.30
N SER A 34 -1.43 -17.43 3.94
CA SER A 34 -1.80 -18.70 3.31
C SER A 34 -3.09 -18.56 2.51
N LEU A 35 -3.09 -19.13 1.30
CA LEU A 35 -4.27 -19.21 0.44
C LEU A 35 -4.81 -20.65 0.44
N ASN A 36 -6.12 -20.81 0.26
CA ASN A 36 -6.79 -22.11 0.13
C ASN A 36 -6.78 -22.66 -1.32
N VAL A 37 -6.03 -22.02 -2.20
CA VAL A 37 -5.85 -22.38 -3.61
C VAL A 37 -4.37 -22.37 -3.96
N GLU A 38 -3.98 -23.25 -4.88
CA GLU A 38 -2.62 -23.35 -5.39
C GLU A 38 -2.52 -22.87 -6.84
N LYS A 39 -1.29 -22.80 -7.38
CA LYS A 39 -1.06 -22.43 -8.78
C LYS A 39 -1.54 -23.55 -9.72
N PRO A 40 -2.13 -23.21 -10.89
CA PRO A 40 -2.42 -21.86 -11.35
C PRO A 40 -3.59 -21.22 -10.60
N TYR A 41 -3.42 -19.97 -10.17
CA TYR A 41 -4.46 -19.27 -9.41
C TYR A 41 -5.74 -19.04 -10.25
N PRO A 42 -6.92 -19.00 -9.62
CA PRO A 42 -8.19 -18.79 -10.31
C PRO A 42 -8.21 -17.48 -11.11
N PRO A 43 -8.91 -17.40 -12.25
CA PRO A 43 -8.99 -16.15 -13.04
C PRO A 43 -9.47 -14.93 -12.24
N LEU A 44 -10.28 -15.15 -11.20
CA LEU A 44 -10.76 -14.09 -10.32
C LEU A 44 -9.64 -13.41 -9.51
N SER A 45 -8.47 -14.04 -9.35
CA SER A 45 -7.28 -13.43 -8.75
C SER A 45 -6.49 -12.55 -9.72
N ARG A 46 -6.89 -12.46 -10.99
CA ARG A 46 -6.24 -11.65 -12.04
C ARG A 46 -7.25 -10.72 -12.70
N ARG A 47 -7.70 -9.73 -11.94
CA ARG A 47 -8.72 -8.79 -12.40
C ARG A 47 -8.06 -7.59 -13.08
N PRO A 48 -8.57 -7.16 -14.25
CA PRO A 48 -8.03 -5.97 -14.91
C PRO A 48 -8.31 -4.71 -14.09
N ALA A 49 -7.48 -3.69 -14.29
CA ALA A 49 -7.70 -2.37 -13.72
C ALA A 49 -9.05 -1.79 -14.20
N TYR A 50 -9.70 -1.01 -13.32
CA TYR A 50 -10.87 -0.25 -13.73
C TYR A 50 -10.45 0.91 -14.66
N PRO A 51 -11.31 1.34 -15.60
CA PRO A 51 -11.02 2.52 -16.41
C PRO A 51 -11.00 3.78 -15.54
N GLU A 52 -10.05 4.67 -15.81
CA GLU A 52 -9.84 5.87 -14.99
C GLU A 52 -9.94 7.15 -15.82
N GLY A 53 -10.46 8.22 -15.21
CA GLY A 53 -10.53 9.54 -15.83
C GLY A 53 -9.17 10.26 -15.81
N LEU A 54 -8.99 11.26 -16.69
CA LEU A 54 -7.74 12.03 -16.79
C LEU A 54 -7.30 12.67 -15.47
N ARG A 55 -8.24 13.29 -14.74
CA ARG A 55 -7.97 13.90 -13.42
C ARG A 55 -7.51 12.87 -12.39
N ASP A 56 -8.08 11.68 -12.43
CA ASP A 56 -7.74 10.61 -11.49
C ASP A 56 -6.34 10.07 -11.77
N ARG A 57 -6.01 9.92 -13.05
CA ARG A 57 -4.68 9.47 -13.48
C ARG A 57 -3.56 10.37 -12.98
N GLU A 58 -3.67 11.69 -13.16
CA GLU A 58 -2.64 12.63 -12.72
C GLU A 58 -2.43 12.57 -11.20
N ALA A 59 -3.53 12.53 -10.43
CA ALA A 59 -3.46 12.45 -8.99
C ALA A 59 -2.93 11.08 -8.50
N LEU A 60 -3.22 10.00 -9.21
CA LEU A 60 -2.67 8.67 -8.95
C LEU A 60 -1.17 8.62 -9.20
N GLU A 61 -0.67 9.20 -10.28
CA GLU A 61 0.77 9.23 -10.59
C GLU A 61 1.55 9.92 -9.46
N VAL A 62 1.04 11.03 -8.93
CA VAL A 62 1.63 11.72 -7.77
C VAL A 62 1.62 10.81 -6.54
N HIS A 63 0.47 10.21 -6.21
CA HIS A 63 0.34 9.42 -5.00
C HIS A 63 1.15 8.11 -5.03
N ILE A 64 1.21 7.44 -6.18
CA ILE A 64 2.04 6.25 -6.39
C ILE A 64 3.51 6.60 -6.18
N LYS A 65 3.96 7.74 -6.71
CA LYS A 65 5.34 8.19 -6.54
C LYS A 65 5.68 8.42 -5.07
N GLU A 66 4.82 9.10 -4.31
CA GLU A 66 4.99 9.30 -2.86
C GLU A 66 5.14 7.96 -2.12
N LEU A 67 4.28 6.98 -2.43
CA LEU A 67 4.34 5.65 -1.81
C LEU A 67 5.59 4.87 -2.19
N MET A 68 6.11 5.06 -3.40
CA MET A 68 7.39 4.49 -3.82
C MET A 68 8.56 5.14 -3.07
N ASP A 69 8.56 6.46 -2.92
CA ASP A 69 9.59 7.21 -2.20
C ASP A 69 9.62 6.83 -0.70
N LEU A 70 8.45 6.53 -0.10
CA LEU A 70 8.32 6.03 1.27
C LEU A 70 8.65 4.53 1.42
N GLY A 71 8.89 3.81 0.32
CA GLY A 71 9.18 2.38 0.32
C GLY A 71 7.97 1.47 0.52
N VAL A 72 6.74 2.00 0.46
CA VAL A 72 5.49 1.23 0.63
C VAL A 72 5.16 0.44 -0.63
N LEU A 73 5.37 1.03 -1.80
CA LEU A 73 5.18 0.38 -3.09
C LEU A 73 6.52 0.16 -3.79
N ARG A 74 6.63 -0.93 -4.55
CA ARG A 74 7.74 -1.17 -5.46
C ARG A 74 7.24 -1.62 -6.82
N LYS A 75 8.05 -1.35 -7.85
CA LYS A 75 7.85 -1.96 -9.17
C LYS A 75 8.34 -3.40 -9.14
N LEU A 76 7.56 -4.32 -9.71
CA LEU A 76 8.01 -5.70 -9.95
C LEU A 76 9.12 -5.70 -11.02
N GLY A 77 10.17 -6.51 -10.80
CA GLY A 77 11.28 -6.66 -11.74
C GLY A 77 10.85 -7.36 -13.04
N HIS A 78 11.67 -7.25 -14.08
CA HIS A 78 11.39 -7.86 -15.39
C HIS A 78 11.20 -9.39 -15.34
N ASN A 79 11.87 -10.05 -14.39
CA ASN A 79 11.81 -11.50 -14.20
C ASN A 79 10.76 -11.93 -13.15
N GLU A 80 10.04 -10.98 -12.55
CA GLU A 80 8.97 -11.27 -11.60
C GLU A 80 7.64 -11.33 -12.34
N GLN A 81 6.93 -12.47 -12.25
CA GLN A 81 5.61 -12.60 -12.85
C GLN A 81 4.54 -12.10 -11.87
N GLU A 82 3.59 -11.29 -12.36
CA GLU A 82 2.40 -10.96 -11.60
C GLU A 82 1.49 -12.19 -11.50
N GLU A 83 1.40 -12.77 -10.32
CA GLU A 83 0.60 -13.98 -10.09
C GLU A 83 -0.85 -13.63 -9.71
N VAL A 84 -1.01 -12.52 -8.99
CA VAL A 84 -2.27 -11.97 -8.48
C VAL A 84 -2.33 -10.49 -8.83
N ASN A 85 -3.47 -10.05 -9.36
CA ASN A 85 -3.76 -8.66 -9.68
C ASN A 85 -5.15 -8.28 -9.14
N THR A 86 -5.18 -7.27 -8.27
CA THR A 86 -6.42 -6.70 -7.74
C THR A 86 -6.53 -5.23 -8.16
N PRO A 87 -7.66 -4.80 -8.75
CA PRO A 87 -7.80 -3.44 -9.22
C PRO A 87 -7.83 -2.45 -8.06
N VAL A 88 -7.41 -1.23 -8.35
CA VAL A 88 -7.48 -0.09 -7.44
C VAL A 88 -8.71 0.74 -7.79
N ILE A 89 -9.39 1.23 -6.77
CA ILE A 89 -10.50 2.17 -6.85
C ILE A 89 -10.00 3.52 -6.35
N THR A 90 -10.38 4.60 -7.04
CA THR A 90 -10.07 5.96 -6.62
C THR A 90 -11.19 6.52 -5.75
N ALA A 91 -10.82 7.14 -4.63
CA ALA A 91 -11.76 7.83 -3.75
C ALA A 91 -11.27 9.24 -3.46
N TRP A 92 -12.11 10.24 -3.75
CA TRP A 92 -11.80 11.64 -3.47
C TRP A 92 -12.31 12.03 -2.09
N ASN A 93 -11.44 12.63 -1.28
CA ASN A 93 -11.81 13.19 0.01
C ASN A 93 -10.99 14.47 0.29
N ASN A 94 -11.66 15.57 0.67
CA ASN A 94 -11.04 16.87 0.95
C ASN A 94 -10.06 17.34 -0.15
N GLY A 95 -10.44 17.19 -1.41
CA GLY A 95 -9.62 17.61 -2.55
C GLY A 95 -8.40 16.73 -2.85
N LYS A 96 -8.20 15.62 -2.11
CA LYS A 96 -7.13 14.65 -2.34
C LYS A 96 -7.70 13.32 -2.82
N LEU A 97 -7.01 12.70 -3.76
CA LEU A 97 -7.29 11.33 -4.20
C LEU A 97 -6.65 10.33 -3.22
N ARG A 98 -7.35 9.22 -2.97
CA ARG A 98 -6.85 8.08 -2.21
C ARG A 98 -7.03 6.81 -3.03
N MET A 99 -6.01 5.94 -2.99
CA MET A 99 -6.08 4.61 -3.59
C MET A 99 -6.73 3.62 -2.62
N VAL A 100 -7.66 2.81 -3.12
CA VAL A 100 -8.34 1.76 -2.36
C VAL A 100 -8.25 0.45 -3.13
N GLY A 101 -7.53 -0.54 -2.60
CA GLY A 101 -7.43 -1.86 -3.22
C GLY A 101 -8.74 -2.65 -3.11
N ASP A 102 -9.25 -3.16 -4.24
CA ASP A 102 -10.39 -4.09 -4.25
C ASP A 102 -9.92 -5.52 -3.96
N LEU A 103 -9.67 -5.79 -2.68
CA LEU A 103 -9.13 -7.06 -2.20
C LEU A 103 -10.18 -8.17 -2.00
N ARG A 104 -11.45 -7.94 -2.38
CA ARG A 104 -12.54 -8.89 -2.12
C ARG A 104 -12.26 -10.27 -2.72
N ALA A 105 -11.78 -10.31 -3.96
CA ALA A 105 -11.44 -11.57 -4.63
C ALA A 105 -10.31 -12.31 -3.90
N LEU A 106 -9.24 -11.60 -3.51
CA LEU A 106 -8.12 -12.18 -2.76
C LEU A 106 -8.59 -12.72 -1.40
N ASN A 107 -9.45 -11.97 -0.70
CA ASN A 107 -9.99 -12.35 0.59
C ASN A 107 -10.85 -13.62 0.56
N THR A 108 -11.49 -13.94 -0.58
CA THR A 108 -12.21 -15.22 -0.77
C THR A 108 -11.27 -16.43 -0.67
N TYR A 109 -10.01 -16.24 -1.07
CA TYR A 109 -9.01 -17.30 -1.10
C TYR A 109 -8.07 -17.28 0.11
N LYS A 110 -8.03 -16.17 0.85
CA LYS A 110 -7.23 -16.06 2.07
C LYS A 110 -7.78 -17.01 3.14
N ILE A 111 -6.92 -17.85 3.70
CA ILE A 111 -7.25 -18.62 4.89
C ILE A 111 -7.36 -17.65 6.07
N PRO A 112 -8.51 -17.61 6.79
CA PRO A 112 -8.67 -16.74 7.93
C PRO A 112 -7.65 -17.08 9.01
N ASP A 113 -7.04 -16.04 9.55
CA ASP A 113 -6.15 -16.17 10.67
C ASP A 113 -6.98 -16.38 11.95
N ARG A 114 -6.78 -17.50 12.63
CA ARG A 114 -7.56 -17.90 13.81
C ARG A 114 -6.61 -17.98 15.02
N TYR A 115 -6.13 -16.83 15.48
CA TYR A 115 -5.41 -16.69 16.75
C TYR A 115 -6.35 -16.32 17.89
#